data_AF-A0A8S1NDI8-F1
#
_entry.id   AF-A0A8S1NDI8-F1
#
_cell.length_a   1.000
_cell.length_b   1.000
_cell.length_c   1.000
_cell.angle_alpha   90.00
_cell.angle_beta   90.00
_cell.angle_gamma   90.00
#
_symmetry.space_group_name_H-M   'P 1'
#
loop_
_entity.id
_entity.type
_entity.pdbx_description
1 polymer ?
#
loop_
_entity_poly.entity_id
_entity_poly.type
_entity_poly.pdbx_seq_one_letter_code
_entity_poly.pdbx_strand_id
1 'polypeptide(L)'
;MDTRVYIDNVQFDGYRLAYDQHPQCSNNAVFRQNIYALDVVGQHYLTNTICQNCEFNALLYSLRNPNYAKLGWYGGCGQMECIGQVNFLIEDQTGSFFGEKGQAIGNNSYFGPSAAYCSRQEQWNGYWCPLFNIGVLNFLSTAPDQNLRLFSPTTLMGSGFKNILNAFAEWNWNGPEPQNSRESKFVGLIQINTTINMTNKGENPTNSDYWLSKRTIAGPNNEWVIIELQFDVPNIVQVSADGKLVQPGLTRINQHMNLMEYTNVCGSNNYFYENRTIHFVATTGCKVSLSIKNTLMISTRLEITTQEFFGDKFLQYAFALLGDDPYNYFIVGTYKSKNRRFLSNFVDVQWAIIDNADIGTVEAQSSQSNLEQIAANLQSFNPVELGTVISNTAEIQTISSLNFTSTEQPDPSANNSGSPSGSNDPYYGNEPVNQGDEEYVDPTLNDDLLQQNDYVGNSNDDSSEENVFQNQTKKGLKQPQDNSNDNILLISVVCAVGGVVLISLIISGALWNRRQNVLKTRVHQQSSPDILSKPEQIDDDIVQYNI
;
A
#
# COMPACT_ATOMS: atom_id res chain seq x y z
N MET A 1 -3.73 2.36 17.35
CA MET A 1 -5.08 2.84 17.72
C MET A 1 -5.99 2.64 16.53
N ASP A 2 -7.25 2.27 16.78
CA ASP A 2 -8.28 2.18 15.74
C ASP A 2 -9.13 3.46 15.78
N THR A 3 -9.31 4.14 14.64
CA THR A 3 -9.96 5.46 14.57
C THR A 3 -11.46 5.39 14.22
N ARG A 4 -12.07 4.20 14.33
CA ARG A 4 -13.49 3.99 14.06
C ARG A 4 -14.42 4.53 15.14
N VAL A 5 -15.58 4.98 14.70
CA VAL A 5 -16.74 5.41 15.49
C VAL A 5 -17.96 4.64 14.97
N TYR A 6 -18.72 4.04 15.87
CA TYR A 6 -20.00 3.43 15.55
C TYR A 6 -21.12 4.37 15.96
N ILE A 7 -22.02 4.67 15.03
CA ILE A 7 -23.21 5.48 15.26
C ILE A 7 -24.40 4.54 15.06
N ASP A 8 -25.08 4.19 16.15
CA ASP A 8 -26.20 3.25 16.14
C ASP A 8 -27.46 3.88 16.75
N ASN A 9 -28.61 3.68 16.10
CA ASN A 9 -29.92 4.20 16.50
C ASN A 9 -29.97 5.74 16.69
N VAL A 10 -29.29 6.51 15.82
CA VAL A 10 -29.30 7.98 15.84
C VAL A 10 -30.23 8.55 14.77
N GLN A 11 -31.04 9.52 15.15
CA GLN A 11 -31.84 10.33 14.23
C GLN A 11 -31.27 11.74 14.10
N PHE A 12 -30.96 12.12 12.88
CA PHE A 12 -30.76 13.50 12.45
C PHE A 12 -32.06 14.00 11.81
N ASP A 13 -32.39 15.29 11.98
CA ASP A 13 -33.62 15.87 11.40
C ASP A 13 -33.32 17.26 10.80
N GLY A 14 -33.87 17.52 9.62
CA GLY A 14 -33.96 18.86 9.04
C GLY A 14 -32.69 19.46 8.43
N TYR A 15 -31.61 18.69 8.25
CA TYR A 15 -30.34 19.19 7.68
C TYR A 15 -30.46 19.54 6.18
N ARG A 16 -30.13 20.79 5.85
CA ARG A 16 -30.21 21.36 4.49
C ARG A 16 -29.09 22.36 4.24
N LEU A 17 -28.71 22.51 2.97
CA LEU A 17 -27.74 23.54 2.57
C LEU A 17 -28.39 24.93 2.43
N ALA A 18 -29.70 24.99 2.17
CA ALA A 18 -30.46 26.24 2.11
C ALA A 18 -31.78 26.15 2.89
N TYR A 19 -32.19 27.27 3.49
CA TYR A 19 -33.47 27.41 4.18
C TYR A 19 -34.13 28.73 3.77
N ASP A 20 -35.21 28.66 2.98
CA ASP A 20 -35.89 29.85 2.42
C ASP A 20 -36.29 30.89 3.48
N GLN A 21 -36.71 30.41 4.67
CA GLN A 21 -37.18 31.26 5.76
C GLN A 21 -36.06 31.71 6.71
N HIS A 22 -34.92 31.00 6.71
CA HIS A 22 -33.79 31.25 7.61
C HIS A 22 -32.44 31.13 6.87
N PRO A 23 -32.13 32.01 5.91
CA PRO A 23 -30.90 31.92 5.11
C PRO A 23 -29.61 31.91 5.94
N GLN A 24 -29.63 32.49 7.15
CA GLN A 24 -28.51 32.47 8.10
C GLN A 24 -28.19 31.07 8.67
N CYS A 25 -29.07 30.09 8.46
CA CYS A 25 -28.86 28.69 8.84
C CYS A 25 -28.36 27.83 7.66
N SER A 26 -27.89 28.45 6.57
CA SER A 26 -27.36 27.74 5.40
C SER A 26 -26.16 26.83 5.71
N ASN A 27 -25.84 25.95 4.75
CA ASN A 27 -24.72 25.02 4.79
C ASN A 27 -24.76 23.99 5.95
N ASN A 28 -25.87 23.87 6.67
CA ASN A 28 -26.03 22.90 7.75
C ASN A 28 -25.88 21.48 7.22
N ALA A 29 -24.97 20.71 7.80
CA ALA A 29 -24.72 19.32 7.38
C ALA A 29 -24.48 18.39 8.56
N VAL A 30 -24.82 17.12 8.39
CA VAL A 30 -24.67 16.10 9.45
C VAL A 30 -23.20 15.82 9.72
N PHE A 31 -22.43 15.54 8.68
CA PHE A 31 -20.98 15.36 8.78
C PHE A 31 -20.23 16.53 8.15
N ARG A 32 -19.34 17.12 8.94
CA ARG A 32 -18.31 18.05 8.50
C ARG A 32 -16.96 17.56 8.98
N GLN A 33 -15.91 17.88 8.22
CA GLN A 33 -14.56 17.53 8.59
C GLN A 33 -14.02 18.50 9.65
N ASN A 34 -13.38 17.99 10.71
CA ASN A 34 -12.73 18.84 11.70
C ASN A 34 -11.52 19.57 11.08
N ILE A 35 -11.60 20.90 11.00
CA ILE A 35 -10.56 21.77 10.42
C ILE A 35 -9.21 21.70 11.16
N TYR A 36 -9.24 21.33 12.45
CA TYR A 36 -8.06 21.20 13.32
C TYR A 36 -7.48 19.78 13.36
N ALA A 37 -8.12 18.79 12.74
CA ALA A 37 -7.55 17.44 12.65
C ALA A 37 -6.24 17.50 11.85
N LEU A 38 -5.09 17.22 12.48
CA LEU A 38 -3.80 17.45 11.83
C LEU A 38 -3.46 16.41 10.76
N ASP A 39 -3.77 15.13 10.99
CA ASP A 39 -3.32 14.02 10.14
C ASP A 39 -4.39 13.01 9.74
N VAL A 40 -5.34 12.67 10.62
CA VAL A 40 -6.34 11.62 10.34
C VAL A 40 -7.71 12.04 10.84
N VAL A 41 -8.75 11.63 10.11
CA VAL A 41 -10.15 11.78 10.49
C VAL A 41 -10.74 10.39 10.74
N GLY A 42 -11.60 10.27 11.75
CA GLY A 42 -12.20 9.00 12.14
C GLY A 42 -13.09 8.39 11.07
N GLN A 43 -13.20 7.07 11.10
CA GLN A 43 -14.10 6.30 10.24
C GLN A 43 -15.45 6.19 10.93
N HIS A 44 -16.56 6.34 10.21
CA HIS A 44 -17.90 6.32 10.80
C HIS A 44 -18.74 5.20 10.19
N TYR A 45 -19.16 4.26 11.04
CA TYR A 45 -20.02 3.15 10.66
C TYR A 45 -21.41 3.39 11.24
N LEU A 46 -22.37 3.66 10.36
CA LEU A 46 -23.74 4.01 10.68
C LEU A 46 -24.62 2.77 10.60
N THR A 47 -25.30 2.45 11.70
CA THR A 47 -26.28 1.38 11.80
C THR A 47 -27.59 1.98 12.33
N ASN A 48 -28.74 1.58 11.80
CA ASN A 48 -30.07 2.08 12.22
C ASN A 48 -30.16 3.62 12.32
N THR A 49 -29.35 4.33 11.53
CA THR A 49 -29.18 5.77 11.61
C THR A 49 -29.98 6.40 10.49
N ILE A 50 -30.78 7.41 10.80
CA ILE A 50 -31.69 8.06 9.84
C ILE A 50 -31.43 9.56 9.75
N CYS A 51 -31.62 10.13 8.56
CA CYS A 51 -31.70 11.57 8.36
C CYS A 51 -33.10 11.94 7.87
N GLN A 52 -33.98 12.33 8.79
CA GLN A 52 -35.34 12.72 8.46
C GLN A 52 -35.35 14.15 7.88
N ASN A 53 -36.15 14.40 6.83
CA ASN A 53 -36.31 15.71 6.21
C ASN A 53 -35.01 16.37 5.68
N CYS A 54 -33.93 15.59 5.55
CA CYS A 54 -32.61 16.06 5.13
C CYS A 54 -32.46 16.10 3.61
N GLU A 55 -31.64 17.03 3.11
CA GLU A 55 -31.16 17.01 1.73
C GLU A 55 -29.97 16.05 1.61
N PHE A 56 -29.88 15.27 0.52
CA PHE A 56 -28.73 14.36 0.28
C PHE A 56 -27.40 15.12 0.25
N ASN A 57 -27.39 16.32 -0.33
CA ASN A 57 -26.24 17.23 -0.35
C ASN A 57 -25.87 17.82 1.02
N ALA A 58 -26.72 17.65 2.04
CA ALA A 58 -26.49 18.09 3.42
C ALA A 58 -26.12 16.92 4.37
N LEU A 59 -26.01 15.69 3.88
CA LEU A 59 -25.52 14.57 4.69
C LEU A 59 -24.03 14.71 4.99
N LEU A 60 -23.26 15.18 4.00
CA LEU A 60 -21.87 15.61 4.11
C LEU A 60 -21.76 16.99 3.44
N TYR A 61 -20.86 17.86 3.88
CA TYR A 61 -20.65 19.15 3.23
C TYR A 61 -19.21 19.64 3.33
N SER A 62 -18.72 20.23 2.24
CA SER A 62 -17.39 20.87 2.12
C SER A 62 -16.29 20.12 2.87
N LEU A 63 -16.15 18.82 2.56
CA LEU A 63 -15.05 18.00 3.04
C LEU A 63 -13.74 18.62 2.57
N ARG A 64 -12.69 18.51 3.38
CA ARG A 64 -11.47 19.29 3.16
C ARG A 64 -10.68 18.72 1.98
N ASN A 65 -10.12 19.61 1.16
CA ASN A 65 -8.97 19.24 0.33
C ASN A 65 -7.74 18.94 1.24
N PRO A 66 -6.74 18.19 0.76
CA PRO A 66 -5.48 18.04 1.47
C PRO A 66 -4.87 19.41 1.80
N ASN A 67 -4.32 19.57 3.01
CA ASN A 67 -3.78 20.86 3.43
C ASN A 67 -2.46 21.20 2.73
N TYR A 68 -2.55 21.89 1.58
CA TYR A 68 -1.41 22.35 0.79
C TYR A 68 -0.45 23.29 1.54
N ALA A 69 -0.89 24.00 2.57
CA ALA A 69 0.00 24.84 3.38
C ALA A 69 1.03 24.03 4.20
N LYS A 70 0.80 22.73 4.38
CA LYS A 70 1.77 21.79 4.99
C LYS A 70 2.72 21.15 3.98
N LEU A 71 2.59 21.42 2.68
CA LEU A 71 3.44 20.87 1.63
C LEU A 71 4.79 21.60 1.60
N GLY A 72 5.90 20.85 1.76
CA GLY A 72 7.25 21.41 1.81
C GLY A 72 7.55 22.21 3.08
N TRP A 73 6.60 22.37 3.99
CA TRP A 73 6.82 22.98 5.29
C TRP A 73 7.63 22.03 6.19
N TYR A 74 8.71 22.54 6.78
CA TYR A 74 9.46 21.83 7.81
C TYR A 74 8.55 21.71 9.05
N GLY A 75 8.15 20.48 9.40
CA GLY A 75 7.08 20.20 10.36
C GLY A 75 5.75 19.73 9.75
N GLY A 76 5.60 19.83 8.42
CA GLY A 76 4.44 19.36 7.67
C GLY A 76 4.50 17.87 7.34
N CYS A 77 3.91 17.50 6.20
CA CYS A 77 3.95 16.11 5.69
C CYS A 77 5.06 15.90 4.64
N GLY A 78 6.09 16.75 4.67
CA GLY A 78 7.18 16.73 3.71
C GLY A 78 6.78 17.25 2.34
N GLN A 79 7.43 16.71 1.30
CA GLN A 79 7.16 17.07 -0.11
C GLN A 79 5.88 16.43 -0.69
N MET A 80 5.01 15.84 0.14
CA MET A 80 3.72 15.30 -0.27
C MET A 80 2.59 15.78 0.65
N GLU A 81 1.39 15.89 0.08
CA GLU A 81 0.14 16.25 0.76
C GLU A 81 -0.11 15.46 2.06
N CYS A 82 -0.75 16.11 3.04
CA CYS A 82 -1.23 15.49 4.29
C CYS A 82 -2.55 14.73 4.08
N ILE A 83 -2.48 13.67 3.28
CA ILE A 83 -3.64 12.95 2.78
C ILE A 83 -4.39 12.08 3.80
N GLY A 84 -3.87 11.85 5.01
CA GLY A 84 -4.60 11.06 6.01
C GLY A 84 -5.93 11.72 6.39
N GLN A 85 -6.01 13.06 6.25
CA GLN A 85 -7.22 13.87 6.36
C GLN A 85 -8.28 13.48 5.33
N VAL A 86 -7.93 12.97 4.15
CA VAL A 86 -8.88 12.57 3.09
C VAL A 86 -9.04 11.06 2.95
N ASN A 87 -8.33 10.27 3.78
CA ASN A 87 -8.44 8.81 3.85
C ASN A 87 -9.41 8.35 4.97
N PHE A 88 -10.59 8.95 5.02
CA PHE A 88 -11.67 8.54 5.92
C PHE A 88 -12.83 7.90 5.13
N LEU A 89 -13.64 7.14 5.86
CA LEU A 89 -14.79 6.41 5.35
C LEU A 89 -16.00 6.73 6.25
N ILE A 90 -17.14 7.05 5.63
CA ILE A 90 -18.46 7.06 6.26
C ILE A 90 -19.31 6.00 5.56
N GLU A 91 -20.02 5.16 6.30
CA GLU A 91 -20.69 3.99 5.76
C GLU A 91 -22.06 3.78 6.39
N ASP A 92 -23.11 3.71 5.58
CA ASP A 92 -24.45 3.36 6.05
C ASP A 92 -24.76 1.89 5.74
N GLN A 93 -24.73 1.07 6.78
CA GLN A 93 -24.92 -0.38 6.69
C GLN A 93 -26.38 -0.77 6.50
N THR A 94 -27.29 0.14 6.81
CA THR A 94 -28.75 -0.05 6.76
C THR A 94 -29.39 0.51 5.50
N GLY A 95 -28.82 1.59 4.94
CA GLY A 95 -29.40 2.39 3.87
C GLY A 95 -30.42 3.42 4.36
N SER A 96 -30.49 3.63 5.67
CA SER A 96 -31.48 4.48 6.34
C SER A 96 -31.03 5.95 6.47
N PHE A 97 -29.73 6.21 6.32
CA PHE A 97 -29.10 7.53 6.35
C PHE A 97 -28.94 8.12 4.95
N PHE A 98 -28.38 7.36 4.01
CA PHE A 98 -28.21 7.81 2.61
C PHE A 98 -29.46 7.57 1.74
N GLY A 99 -30.47 6.85 2.24
CA GLY A 99 -31.64 6.40 1.47
C GLY A 99 -31.42 5.09 0.70
N GLU A 100 -30.16 4.73 0.47
CA GLU A 100 -29.72 3.40 0.03
C GLU A 100 -28.41 3.01 0.74
N LYS A 101 -28.08 1.72 0.73
CA LYS A 101 -26.85 1.20 1.34
C LYS A 101 -25.63 1.70 0.57
N GLY A 102 -24.62 2.23 1.26
CA GLY A 102 -23.40 2.68 0.60
C GLY A 102 -22.41 3.42 1.50
N GLN A 103 -21.43 4.03 0.85
CA GLN A 103 -20.23 4.60 1.45
C GLN A 103 -19.93 6.00 0.88
N ALA A 104 -19.49 6.90 1.74
CA ALA A 104 -18.98 8.21 1.38
C ALA A 104 -17.51 8.35 1.81
N ILE A 105 -16.69 8.98 0.95
CA ILE A 105 -15.26 9.19 1.18
C ILE A 105 -14.86 10.63 0.86
N GLY A 106 -13.77 11.11 1.46
CA GLY A 106 -13.21 12.44 1.22
C GLY A 106 -12.66 12.65 -0.19
N ASN A 107 -12.21 13.87 -0.49
CA ASN A 107 -11.52 14.20 -1.74
C ASN A 107 -10.09 13.62 -1.80
N ASN A 108 -9.96 12.29 -1.78
CA ASN A 108 -8.69 11.62 -2.06
C ASN A 108 -8.45 11.64 -3.59
N SER A 109 -7.49 12.46 -4.01
CA SER A 109 -7.07 12.69 -5.40
C SER A 109 -6.57 11.44 -6.14
N TYR A 110 -6.24 10.37 -5.41
CA TYR A 110 -5.82 9.08 -5.99
C TYR A 110 -6.95 8.04 -5.96
N PHE A 111 -7.60 7.84 -4.81
CA PHE A 111 -8.60 6.78 -4.61
C PHE A 111 -9.93 7.11 -5.30
N GLY A 112 -10.50 8.28 -5.04
CA GLY A 112 -11.83 8.66 -5.54
C GLY A 112 -11.94 8.59 -7.08
N PRO A 113 -11.02 9.19 -7.84
CA PRO A 113 -11.00 9.11 -9.30
C PRO A 113 -10.69 7.71 -9.88
N SER A 114 -10.06 6.82 -9.12
CA SER A 114 -9.70 5.47 -9.61
C SER A 114 -10.77 4.41 -9.32
N ALA A 115 -11.54 4.59 -8.23
CA ALA A 115 -12.67 3.74 -7.88
C ALA A 115 -13.87 3.97 -8.82
N ALA A 116 -13.90 3.28 -9.96
CA ALA A 116 -14.89 3.49 -11.03
C ALA A 116 -16.37 3.24 -10.65
N TYR A 117 -16.64 2.69 -9.46
CA TYR A 117 -17.99 2.54 -8.90
C TYR A 117 -18.43 3.72 -8.01
N CYS A 118 -17.54 4.69 -7.76
CA CYS A 118 -17.83 5.90 -7.02
C CYS A 118 -18.19 7.06 -7.95
N SER A 119 -19.07 7.94 -7.48
CA SER A 119 -19.52 9.16 -8.16
C SER A 119 -19.04 10.38 -7.39
N ARG A 120 -18.54 11.39 -8.09
CA ARG A 120 -18.13 12.67 -7.51
C ARG A 120 -19.37 13.42 -7.00
N GLN A 121 -19.32 13.94 -5.78
CA GLN A 121 -20.36 14.77 -5.19
C GLN A 121 -19.77 16.14 -4.85
N GLU A 122 -20.04 17.15 -5.68
CA GLU A 122 -19.36 18.46 -5.56
C GLU A 122 -19.76 19.21 -4.28
N GLN A 123 -21.01 19.13 -3.86
CA GLN A 123 -21.48 19.74 -2.59
C GLN A 123 -20.80 19.13 -1.35
N TRP A 124 -20.41 17.86 -1.45
CA TRP A 124 -19.63 17.20 -0.41
C TRP A 124 -18.14 17.54 -0.52
N ASN A 125 -17.64 17.97 -1.67
CA ASN A 125 -16.22 17.85 -2.06
C ASN A 125 -15.68 16.45 -1.73
N GLY A 126 -16.35 15.41 -2.24
CA GLY A 126 -16.05 14.02 -1.94
C GLY A 126 -16.69 13.07 -2.94
N TYR A 127 -16.80 11.79 -2.58
CA TYR A 127 -17.38 10.77 -3.45
C TYR A 127 -18.45 9.95 -2.74
N TRP A 128 -19.50 9.62 -3.48
CA TRP A 128 -20.56 8.66 -3.12
C TRP A 128 -20.34 7.34 -3.83
N CYS A 129 -20.36 6.23 -3.07
CA CYS A 129 -20.06 4.89 -3.54
C CYS A 129 -21.17 3.92 -3.08
N PRO A 130 -22.11 3.49 -3.96
CA PRO A 130 -23.26 2.65 -3.59
C PRO A 130 -22.92 1.16 -3.32
N LEU A 131 -21.63 0.80 -3.25
CA LEU A 131 -21.15 -0.56 -3.00
C LEU A 131 -20.29 -0.60 -1.74
N PHE A 132 -20.48 -1.62 -0.90
CA PHE A 132 -19.70 -1.86 0.32
C PHE A 132 -18.31 -2.43 0.09
N ASN A 133 -17.63 -1.97 -0.96
CA ASN A 133 -16.36 -2.52 -1.40
C ASN A 133 -15.15 -1.79 -0.83
N ILE A 134 -15.33 -0.66 -0.14
CA ILE A 134 -14.23 0.11 0.48
C ILE A 134 -14.04 -0.35 1.91
N GLY A 135 -12.78 -0.54 2.32
CA GLY A 135 -12.36 -0.67 3.71
C GLY A 135 -11.19 0.25 4.02
N VAL A 136 -10.72 0.22 5.26
CA VAL A 136 -9.56 1.01 5.69
C VAL A 136 -8.46 0.10 6.23
N LEU A 137 -7.37 0.02 5.46
CA LEU A 137 -6.13 -0.61 5.88
C LEU A 137 -5.33 0.39 6.69
N ASN A 138 -4.92 -0.01 7.88
CA ASN A 138 -4.04 0.74 8.75
C ASN A 138 -2.72 -0.02 8.85
N PHE A 139 -1.59 0.69 8.79
CA PHE A 139 -0.28 0.09 9.03
C PHE A 139 0.73 1.08 9.60
N LEU A 140 1.73 0.58 10.32
CA LEU A 140 2.87 1.38 10.81
C LEU A 140 4.16 0.56 10.91
N SER A 141 5.29 1.25 10.90
CA SER A 141 6.57 0.73 11.40
C SER A 141 6.50 0.57 12.91
N THR A 142 6.88 -0.62 13.41
CA THR A 142 7.20 -0.89 14.83
C THR A 142 8.69 -1.14 15.05
N ALA A 143 9.51 -0.86 14.04
CA ALA A 143 10.97 -0.97 14.12
C ALA A 143 11.54 0.01 15.17
N PRO A 144 12.73 -0.25 15.75
CA PRO A 144 13.36 0.69 16.67
C PRO A 144 13.62 2.09 16.08
N ASP A 145 13.66 2.21 14.76
CA ASP A 145 13.79 3.47 14.00
C ASP A 145 12.46 4.03 13.44
N GLN A 146 11.30 3.59 13.94
CA GLN A 146 9.95 3.94 13.44
C GLN A 146 9.65 5.45 13.31
N ASN A 147 10.34 6.29 14.06
CA ASN A 147 10.23 7.75 14.00
C ASN A 147 11.42 8.40 13.27
N LEU A 148 12.50 7.69 12.97
CA LEU A 148 13.69 8.26 12.32
C LEU A 148 13.72 7.98 10.81
N ARG A 149 13.09 6.88 10.39
CA ARG A 149 12.96 6.49 8.99
C ARG A 149 11.57 6.78 8.46
N LEU A 150 11.54 7.43 7.31
CA LEU A 150 10.36 7.56 6.46
C LEU A 150 10.49 6.63 5.24
N PHE A 151 9.49 5.77 5.03
CA PHE A 151 9.40 4.94 3.82
C PHE A 151 8.30 5.39 2.83
N SER A 152 7.63 6.49 3.14
CA SER A 152 6.61 7.13 2.27
C SER A 152 7.25 7.80 1.03
N PRO A 153 6.49 8.02 -0.05
CA PRO A 153 5.11 7.59 -0.24
C PRO A 153 4.95 6.07 -0.46
N THR A 154 3.85 5.53 0.05
CA THR A 154 3.45 4.12 -0.12
C THR A 154 2.27 4.03 -1.08
N THR A 155 2.42 3.34 -2.21
CA THR A 155 1.29 3.12 -3.14
C THR A 155 0.60 1.80 -2.83
N LEU A 156 -0.71 1.85 -2.60
CA LEU A 156 -1.61 0.70 -2.58
C LEU A 156 -2.36 0.63 -3.92
N MET A 157 -2.30 -0.51 -4.60
CA MET A 157 -2.93 -0.69 -5.91
C MET A 157 -3.62 -2.05 -5.99
N GLY A 158 -4.87 -2.08 -6.45
CA GLY A 158 -5.62 -3.31 -6.66
C GLY A 158 -6.46 -3.25 -7.94
N SER A 159 -7.33 -4.25 -8.13
CA SER A 159 -8.21 -4.30 -9.31
C SER A 159 -9.30 -3.23 -9.23
N GLY A 160 -9.05 -2.07 -9.86
CA GLY A 160 -10.01 -0.97 -9.92
C GLY A 160 -9.84 0.11 -8.84
N PHE A 161 -8.69 0.18 -8.15
CA PHE A 161 -8.36 1.34 -7.31
C PHE A 161 -6.84 1.56 -7.21
N LYS A 162 -6.46 2.81 -6.92
CA LYS A 162 -5.10 3.22 -6.57
C LYS A 162 -5.16 4.24 -5.44
N ASN A 163 -4.34 4.07 -4.41
CA ASN A 163 -4.15 5.05 -3.35
C ASN A 163 -2.64 5.31 -3.19
N ILE A 164 -2.22 6.56 -3.05
CA ILE A 164 -0.84 6.89 -2.70
C ILE A 164 -0.89 7.47 -1.30
N LEU A 165 -0.11 6.90 -0.39
CA LEU A 165 -0.14 7.15 1.05
C LEU A 165 1.10 7.92 1.51
N ASN A 166 0.90 8.87 2.42
CA ASN A 166 1.96 9.60 3.12
C ASN A 166 1.87 9.28 4.62
N ALA A 167 3.00 9.39 5.32
CA ALA A 167 3.02 9.32 6.77
C ALA A 167 2.35 10.57 7.37
N PHE A 168 2.11 10.51 8.68
CA PHE A 168 1.60 11.65 9.45
C PHE A 168 2.63 12.82 9.44
N ALA A 169 2.16 14.01 9.81
CA ALA A 169 2.98 15.21 9.98
C ALA A 169 4.00 15.05 11.11
N GLU A 170 4.87 16.05 11.28
CA GLU A 170 5.81 16.06 12.40
C GLU A 170 5.11 16.40 13.72
N TRP A 171 5.41 15.63 14.77
CA TRP A 171 4.90 15.85 16.13
C TRP A 171 6.00 16.11 17.16
N ASN A 172 7.27 15.89 16.80
CA ASN A 172 8.42 16.05 17.68
C ASN A 172 9.17 17.34 17.34
N TRP A 173 9.33 18.21 18.33
CA TRP A 173 9.81 19.58 18.17
C TRP A 173 10.91 19.86 19.20
N ASN A 174 12.01 20.45 18.76
CA ASN A 174 13.07 20.99 19.61
C ASN A 174 12.90 22.52 19.71
N GLY A 175 12.04 22.97 20.62
CA GLY A 175 11.63 24.38 20.67
C GLY A 175 10.81 24.74 19.41
N PRO A 176 11.20 25.76 18.63
CA PRO A 176 10.49 26.15 17.41
C PRO A 176 10.85 25.29 16.18
N GLU A 177 11.84 24.40 16.28
CA GLU A 177 12.34 23.59 15.17
C GLU A 177 11.78 22.16 15.21
N PRO A 178 11.02 21.71 14.20
CA PRO A 178 10.62 20.32 14.09
C PRO A 178 11.83 19.40 13.87
N GLN A 179 11.83 18.20 14.45
CA GLN A 179 12.97 17.27 14.38
C GLN A 179 12.98 16.41 13.10
N ASN A 180 11.95 16.52 12.26
CA ASN A 180 11.72 15.69 11.07
C ASN A 180 11.80 14.17 11.35
N SER A 181 11.33 13.78 12.54
CA SER A 181 11.18 12.42 13.03
C SER A 181 9.72 11.93 12.95
N ARG A 182 9.18 11.84 11.73
CA ARG A 182 7.76 11.53 11.48
C ARG A 182 7.41 10.07 11.79
N GLU A 183 6.32 9.83 12.53
CA GLU A 183 5.80 8.48 12.81
C GLU A 183 5.41 7.81 11.47
N SER A 184 6.16 6.76 11.07
CA SER A 184 5.89 6.02 9.83
C SER A 184 4.61 5.17 9.93
N LYS A 185 3.46 5.85 9.87
CA LYS A 185 2.11 5.33 10.08
C LYS A 185 1.14 5.88 9.06
N PHE A 186 0.23 5.01 8.64
CA PHE A 186 -0.54 5.18 7.43
C PHE A 186 -1.96 4.66 7.62
N VAL A 187 -2.91 5.39 7.05
CA VAL A 187 -4.33 5.04 7.01
C VAL A 187 -4.77 5.19 5.57
N GLY A 188 -5.21 4.09 4.95
CA GLY A 188 -5.48 4.02 3.52
C GLY A 188 -6.84 3.43 3.20
N LEU A 189 -7.61 4.16 2.40
CA LEU A 189 -8.74 3.59 1.68
C LEU A 189 -8.24 2.50 0.73
N ILE A 190 -8.89 1.34 0.78
CA ILE A 190 -8.61 0.16 -0.04
C ILE A 190 -9.92 -0.45 -0.53
N GLN A 191 -9.87 -1.22 -1.60
CA GLN A 191 -10.94 -2.18 -1.87
C GLN A 191 -10.73 -3.43 -1.01
N ILE A 192 -11.79 -3.95 -0.39
CA ILE A 192 -11.78 -5.21 0.36
C ILE A 192 -12.06 -6.41 -0.56
N ASN A 193 -11.77 -7.62 -0.05
CA ASN A 193 -11.93 -8.90 -0.73
C ASN A 193 -11.17 -8.97 -2.05
N THR A 194 -9.93 -8.47 -2.03
CA THR A 194 -9.04 -8.38 -3.19
C THR A 194 -7.57 -8.58 -2.79
N THR A 195 -6.74 -8.84 -3.78
CA THR A 195 -5.29 -8.70 -3.68
C THR A 195 -4.88 -7.24 -3.93
N ILE A 196 -3.95 -6.74 -3.12
CA ILE A 196 -3.41 -5.38 -3.15
C ILE A 196 -1.90 -5.48 -3.28
N ASN A 197 -1.35 -4.87 -4.33
CA ASN A 197 0.07 -4.65 -4.47
C ASN A 197 0.48 -3.39 -3.69
N MET A 198 1.40 -3.54 -2.76
CA MET A 198 1.92 -2.48 -1.91
C MET A 198 3.39 -2.19 -2.27
N THR A 199 3.69 -0.93 -2.60
CA THR A 199 5.05 -0.48 -2.90
C THR A 199 5.40 0.75 -2.08
N ASN A 200 6.65 0.83 -1.62
CA ASN A 200 7.18 1.95 -0.84
C ASN A 200 8.21 2.75 -1.67
N LYS A 201 8.60 3.92 -1.20
CA LYS A 201 9.71 4.69 -1.79
C LYS A 201 11.00 4.63 -0.99
N GLY A 202 10.91 4.41 0.32
CA GLY A 202 12.05 4.07 1.16
C GLY A 202 12.03 2.61 1.56
N GLU A 203 13.14 2.16 2.12
CA GLU A 203 13.36 0.76 2.50
C GLU A 203 12.39 0.32 3.60
N ASN A 204 11.77 -0.85 3.40
CA ASN A 204 10.72 -1.40 4.28
C ASN A 204 11.18 -1.47 5.76
N PRO A 205 10.30 -1.11 6.71
CA PRO A 205 10.62 -1.22 8.14
C PRO A 205 10.95 -2.66 8.54
N THR A 206 11.89 -2.83 9.48
CA THR A 206 12.28 -4.18 9.95
C THR A 206 11.16 -4.85 10.72
N ASN A 207 10.33 -4.07 11.42
CA ASN A 207 9.13 -4.57 12.09
C ASN A 207 7.98 -3.66 11.67
N SER A 208 6.84 -4.23 11.30
CA SER A 208 5.64 -3.46 10.92
C SER A 208 4.35 -4.19 11.25
N ASP A 209 3.31 -3.41 11.51
CA ASP A 209 1.97 -3.87 11.84
C ASP A 209 0.96 -3.49 10.77
N TYR A 210 0.01 -4.38 10.48
CA TYR A 210 -1.06 -4.22 9.51
C TYR A 210 -2.39 -4.70 10.10
N TRP A 211 -3.46 -3.92 9.97
CA TRP A 211 -4.80 -4.37 10.35
C TRP A 211 -5.90 -3.71 9.51
N LEU A 212 -6.96 -4.48 9.26
CA LEU A 212 -8.17 -4.03 8.59
C LEU A 212 -9.18 -3.56 9.65
N SER A 213 -9.67 -2.32 9.51
CA SER A 213 -10.66 -1.74 10.41
C SER A 213 -11.95 -2.58 10.45
N LYS A 214 -12.46 -2.90 11.65
CA LYS A 214 -13.77 -3.59 11.77
C LYS A 214 -14.90 -2.62 11.47
N ARG A 215 -15.76 -2.99 10.53
CA ARG A 215 -16.94 -2.20 10.15
C ARG A 215 -18.15 -2.40 11.07
N THR A 216 -18.20 -3.47 11.87
CA THR A 216 -19.31 -3.74 12.81
C THR A 216 -18.82 -3.86 14.25
N ILE A 217 -19.66 -3.49 15.21
CA ILE A 217 -19.37 -3.58 16.66
C ILE A 217 -19.05 -5.02 17.08
N ALA A 218 -19.85 -5.99 16.58
CA ALA A 218 -19.68 -7.40 16.89
C ALA A 218 -18.36 -7.95 16.31
N GLY A 219 -18.15 -7.77 15.00
CA GLY A 219 -17.11 -8.44 14.22
C GLY A 219 -17.19 -9.98 14.25
N PRO A 220 -16.35 -10.66 13.47
CA PRO A 220 -15.75 -10.18 12.22
C PRO A 220 -16.79 -10.18 11.09
N ASN A 221 -16.58 -9.33 10.08
CA ASN A 221 -17.19 -9.56 8.77
C ASN A 221 -16.29 -10.54 7.99
N ASN A 222 -16.80 -11.19 6.95
CA ASN A 222 -16.04 -12.10 6.06
C ASN A 222 -15.10 -11.35 5.10
N GLU A 223 -14.38 -10.38 5.64
CA GLU A 223 -13.64 -9.35 4.92
C GLU A 223 -12.15 -9.50 5.11
N TRP A 224 -11.44 -9.49 3.99
CA TRP A 224 -10.03 -9.80 3.90
C TRP A 224 -9.34 -8.98 2.82
N VAL A 225 -8.02 -8.88 2.89
CA VAL A 225 -7.16 -8.49 1.78
C VAL A 225 -5.91 -9.37 1.76
N ILE A 226 -5.44 -9.70 0.55
CA ILE A 226 -4.11 -10.27 0.37
C ILE A 226 -3.17 -9.11 0.03
N ILE A 227 -2.17 -8.85 0.85
CA ILE A 227 -1.18 -7.79 0.63
C ILE A 227 0.07 -8.42 0.04
N GLU A 228 0.46 -7.97 -1.15
CA GLU A 228 1.74 -8.30 -1.80
C GLU A 228 2.72 -7.17 -1.50
N LEU A 229 3.85 -7.49 -0.86
CA LEU A 229 4.87 -6.51 -0.48
C LEU A 229 6.26 -7.03 -0.82
N GLN A 230 7.01 -6.27 -1.61
CA GLN A 230 8.42 -6.55 -1.90
C GLN A 230 9.32 -5.87 -0.86
N PHE A 231 10.44 -6.51 -0.52
CA PHE A 231 11.48 -6.03 0.37
C PHE A 231 12.80 -5.85 -0.39
N ASP A 232 13.53 -4.76 -0.08
CA ASP A 232 14.83 -4.47 -0.71
C ASP A 232 15.97 -5.37 -0.18
N VAL A 233 15.82 -5.94 1.02
CA VAL A 233 16.82 -6.81 1.67
C VAL A 233 16.56 -8.31 1.42
N PRO A 234 17.60 -9.18 1.36
CA PRO A 234 17.44 -10.61 1.08
C PRO A 234 16.88 -11.42 2.26
N ASN A 235 16.94 -10.86 3.47
CA ASN A 235 16.46 -11.47 4.71
C ASN A 235 15.00 -11.95 4.63
N ILE A 236 14.68 -13.01 5.38
CA ILE A 236 13.30 -13.50 5.48
C ILE A 236 12.44 -12.62 6.37
N VAL A 237 11.17 -12.51 5.94
CA VAL A 237 10.06 -11.89 6.67
C VAL A 237 9.32 -12.97 7.44
N GLN A 238 9.39 -12.91 8.75
CA GLN A 238 8.56 -13.67 9.69
C GLN A 238 7.19 -13.00 9.83
N VAL A 239 6.11 -13.77 9.83
CA VAL A 239 4.72 -13.25 9.91
C VAL A 239 4.06 -13.75 11.19
N SER A 240 3.44 -12.86 11.96
CA SER A 240 2.61 -13.24 13.10
C SER A 240 1.21 -12.61 13.02
N ALA A 241 0.21 -13.28 13.57
CA ALA A 241 -1.16 -12.82 13.68
C ALA A 241 -1.57 -12.79 15.17
N ASP A 242 -1.99 -11.62 15.65
CA ASP A 242 -2.35 -11.36 17.05
C ASP A 242 -1.29 -11.87 18.06
N GLY A 243 0.00 -11.69 17.71
CA GLY A 243 1.15 -12.10 18.52
C GLY A 243 1.52 -13.59 18.42
N LYS A 244 0.81 -14.40 17.61
CA LYS A 244 1.16 -15.80 17.32
C LYS A 244 1.87 -15.90 15.99
N LEU A 245 3.00 -16.60 15.95
CA LEU A 245 3.73 -16.88 14.71
C LEU A 245 2.87 -17.71 13.73
N VAL A 246 2.85 -17.30 12.47
CA VAL A 246 2.19 -18.02 11.37
C VAL A 246 3.24 -18.45 10.36
N GLN A 247 3.54 -19.74 10.34
CA GLN A 247 4.51 -20.34 9.42
C GLN A 247 4.10 -20.14 7.95
N PRO A 248 5.06 -19.95 7.03
CA PRO A 248 4.77 -19.72 5.62
C PRO A 248 4.15 -20.95 4.96
N GLY A 249 3.23 -20.68 4.04
CA GLY A 249 2.44 -21.67 3.34
C GLY A 249 3.23 -22.46 2.30
N LEU A 250 3.85 -23.54 2.72
CA LEU A 250 4.31 -24.59 1.81
C LEU A 250 3.35 -25.77 1.84
N THR A 251 2.60 -25.94 0.75
CA THR A 251 1.83 -27.17 0.56
C THR A 251 2.78 -28.34 0.31
N ARG A 252 2.33 -29.55 0.65
CA ARG A 252 3.02 -30.78 0.28
C ARG A 252 3.23 -30.78 -1.24
N ILE A 253 4.48 -30.89 -1.69
CA ILE A 253 4.94 -30.82 -3.10
C ILE A 253 5.13 -29.38 -3.63
N ASN A 254 6.05 -28.62 -3.02
CA ASN A 254 6.76 -27.48 -3.63
C ASN A 254 5.88 -26.33 -4.17
N GLN A 255 4.65 -26.18 -3.66
CA GLN A 255 3.72 -25.16 -4.10
C GLN A 255 3.34 -24.26 -2.92
N HIS A 256 3.46 -22.96 -3.14
CA HIS A 256 2.93 -21.96 -2.22
C HIS A 256 1.43 -22.16 -2.03
N MET A 257 0.91 -21.88 -0.83
CA MET A 257 -0.53 -21.98 -0.57
C MET A 257 -1.32 -21.07 -1.49
N ASN A 258 -2.46 -21.54 -2.00
CA ASN A 258 -3.41 -20.66 -2.68
C ASN A 258 -4.10 -19.76 -1.64
N LEU A 259 -3.55 -18.57 -1.36
CA LEU A 259 -4.07 -17.68 -0.32
C LEU A 259 -5.54 -17.30 -0.49
N MET A 260 -6.11 -17.43 -1.70
CA MET A 260 -7.55 -17.26 -1.94
C MET A 260 -8.41 -18.26 -1.13
N GLU A 261 -7.90 -19.47 -0.89
CA GLU A 261 -8.53 -20.52 -0.08
C GLU A 261 -8.35 -20.30 1.44
N TYR A 262 -7.42 -19.43 1.83
CA TYR A 262 -7.07 -19.12 3.22
C TYR A 262 -7.46 -17.68 3.61
N THR A 263 -8.38 -17.06 2.87
CA THR A 263 -8.86 -15.69 3.09
C THR A 263 -9.58 -15.49 4.42
N ASN A 264 -10.00 -16.57 5.07
CA ASN A 264 -10.55 -16.61 6.43
C ASN A 264 -9.51 -16.83 7.54
N VAL A 265 -8.24 -17.07 7.20
CA VAL A 265 -7.16 -17.35 8.16
C VAL A 265 -6.19 -16.17 8.18
N CYS A 266 -6.22 -15.40 9.26
CA CYS A 266 -5.35 -14.24 9.39
C CYS A 266 -3.87 -14.63 9.46
N GLY A 267 -3.01 -13.85 8.79
CA GLY A 267 -1.57 -14.09 8.76
C GLY A 267 -1.13 -15.24 7.86
N SER A 268 -2.05 -16.00 7.25
CA SER A 268 -1.70 -16.97 6.20
C SER A 268 -0.91 -16.27 5.10
N ASN A 269 0.28 -16.79 4.82
CA ASN A 269 1.27 -16.08 4.01
C ASN A 269 2.08 -17.02 3.12
N ASN A 270 2.69 -16.45 2.08
CA ASN A 270 3.70 -17.08 1.24
C ASN A 270 4.88 -16.13 1.11
N TYR A 271 6.09 -16.60 1.41
CA TYR A 271 7.31 -15.85 1.14
C TYR A 271 8.00 -16.38 -0.12
N PHE A 272 8.25 -15.49 -1.07
CA PHE A 272 8.91 -15.75 -2.34
C PHE A 272 10.33 -15.18 -2.27
N TYR A 273 11.29 -16.00 -1.83
CA TYR A 273 12.68 -15.57 -1.62
C TYR A 273 13.36 -15.07 -2.91
N GLU A 274 13.10 -15.71 -4.05
CA GLU A 274 13.73 -15.36 -5.34
C GLU A 274 13.51 -13.89 -5.76
N ASN A 275 12.38 -13.29 -5.37
CA ASN A 275 12.05 -11.89 -5.65
C ASN A 275 11.83 -11.05 -4.38
N ARG A 276 12.10 -11.59 -3.18
CA ARG A 276 11.93 -10.94 -1.87
C ARG A 276 10.51 -10.42 -1.61
N THR A 277 9.50 -11.12 -2.10
CA THR A 277 8.09 -10.71 -1.95
C THR A 277 7.39 -11.56 -0.91
N ILE A 278 6.70 -10.95 0.05
CA ILE A 278 5.74 -11.60 0.93
C ILE A 278 4.32 -11.35 0.42
N HIS A 279 3.49 -12.39 0.37
CA HIS A 279 2.05 -12.27 0.20
C HIS A 279 1.41 -12.71 1.51
N PHE A 280 0.51 -11.92 2.11
CA PHE A 280 -0.14 -12.30 3.38
C PHE A 280 -1.61 -11.85 3.47
N VAL A 281 -2.43 -12.63 4.17
CA VAL A 281 -3.84 -12.36 4.41
C VAL A 281 -4.01 -11.51 5.68
N ALA A 282 -4.61 -10.33 5.54
CA ALA A 282 -5.13 -9.54 6.66
C ALA A 282 -6.66 -9.58 6.67
N THR A 283 -7.27 -9.85 7.81
CA THR A 283 -8.73 -9.98 7.99
C THR A 283 -9.26 -8.94 8.99
N THR A 284 -10.57 -8.65 8.96
CA THR A 284 -11.15 -7.69 9.94
C THR A 284 -10.96 -8.17 11.38
N GLY A 285 -10.42 -7.28 12.22
CA GLY A 285 -10.28 -7.52 13.65
C GLY A 285 -9.08 -8.35 14.08
N CYS A 286 -8.21 -8.73 13.15
CA CYS A 286 -6.91 -9.32 13.41
C CYS A 286 -5.80 -8.31 13.07
N LYS A 287 -4.69 -8.39 13.80
CA LYS A 287 -3.47 -7.63 13.56
C LYS A 287 -2.38 -8.57 13.03
N VAL A 288 -1.89 -8.32 11.82
CA VAL A 288 -0.71 -9.02 11.26
C VAL A 288 0.54 -8.18 11.53
N SER A 289 1.57 -8.79 12.09
CA SER A 289 2.89 -8.17 12.29
C SER A 289 3.93 -8.89 11.45
N LEU A 290 4.67 -8.13 10.64
CA LEU A 290 5.83 -8.59 9.86
C LEU A 290 7.13 -8.24 10.61
N SER A 291 8.10 -9.15 10.61
CA SER A 291 9.43 -8.92 11.17
C SER A 291 10.50 -9.48 10.23
N ILE A 292 11.40 -8.63 9.75
CA ILE A 292 12.61 -9.03 9.02
C ILE A 292 13.58 -9.63 10.04
N LYS A 293 14.08 -10.83 9.79
CA LYS A 293 15.00 -11.53 10.71
C LYS A 293 16.39 -11.77 10.12
N ASN A 294 17.39 -11.73 10.99
CA ASN A 294 18.74 -12.20 10.68
C ASN A 294 18.67 -13.71 10.41
N THR A 295 19.26 -14.16 9.29
CA THR A 295 18.98 -15.51 8.76
C THR A 295 20.24 -16.24 8.32
N LEU A 296 20.32 -17.54 8.61
CA LEU A 296 21.21 -18.51 7.96
C LEU A 296 20.44 -19.21 6.84
N MET A 297 20.72 -18.86 5.59
CA MET A 297 20.20 -19.52 4.39
C MET A 297 20.99 -20.80 4.11
N ILE A 298 20.30 -21.89 3.78
CA ILE A 298 20.90 -23.21 3.62
C ILE A 298 20.35 -23.89 2.36
N SER A 299 21.25 -24.44 1.54
CA SER A 299 20.92 -25.23 0.36
C SER A 299 21.49 -26.64 0.52
N THR A 300 20.61 -27.61 0.72
CA THR A 300 20.92 -29.02 0.97
C THR A 300 20.48 -29.87 -0.20
N ARG A 301 21.39 -30.67 -0.77
CA ARG A 301 21.05 -31.69 -1.78
C ARG A 301 20.91 -33.05 -1.11
N LEU A 302 19.74 -33.68 -1.26
CA LEU A 302 19.40 -34.98 -0.70
C LEU A 302 19.27 -36.05 -1.79
N GLU A 303 19.75 -37.26 -1.50
CA GLU A 303 19.50 -38.48 -2.27
C GLU A 303 18.15 -39.11 -1.89
N ILE A 304 17.08 -38.54 -2.45
CA ILE A 304 15.68 -38.91 -2.19
C ILE A 304 14.80 -38.51 -3.40
N THR A 305 13.65 -39.13 -3.62
CA THR A 305 12.68 -38.63 -4.60
C THR A 305 11.84 -37.47 -4.05
N THR A 306 11.26 -36.66 -4.92
CA THR A 306 10.30 -35.62 -4.51
C THR A 306 9.02 -36.15 -3.88
N GLN A 307 8.71 -37.44 -4.07
CA GLN A 307 7.53 -38.09 -3.51
C GLN A 307 7.78 -38.59 -2.09
N GLU A 308 9.04 -38.87 -1.75
CA GLU A 308 9.48 -39.29 -0.42
C GLU A 308 9.95 -38.10 0.44
N PHE A 309 10.17 -36.92 -0.15
CA PHE A 309 10.54 -35.72 0.60
C PHE A 309 9.35 -35.15 1.40
N PHE A 310 9.37 -35.34 2.72
CA PHE A 310 8.40 -34.77 3.65
C PHE A 310 9.00 -33.55 4.37
N GLY A 311 8.58 -32.35 3.98
CA GLY A 311 9.11 -31.09 4.52
C GLY A 311 9.04 -30.98 6.05
N ASP A 312 7.90 -31.34 6.64
CA ASP A 312 7.71 -31.30 8.10
C ASP A 312 8.70 -32.20 8.83
N LYS A 313 8.96 -33.41 8.30
CA LYS A 313 9.98 -34.31 8.84
C LYS A 313 11.37 -33.73 8.66
N PHE A 314 11.69 -33.16 7.50
CA PHE A 314 12.98 -32.53 7.26
C PHE A 314 13.29 -31.42 8.29
N LEU A 315 12.32 -30.55 8.57
CA LEU A 315 12.45 -29.54 9.62
C LEU A 315 12.53 -30.15 11.02
N GLN A 316 11.84 -31.27 11.27
CA GLN A 316 11.97 -32.03 12.53
C GLN A 316 13.39 -32.56 12.78
N TYR A 317 14.03 -33.17 11.77
CA TYR A 317 15.44 -33.59 11.91
C TYR A 317 16.40 -32.40 11.96
N ALA A 318 16.10 -31.28 11.30
CA ALA A 318 16.90 -30.06 11.37
C ALA A 318 16.97 -29.50 12.80
N PHE A 319 15.82 -29.27 13.45
CA PHE A 319 15.84 -28.79 14.84
C PHE A 319 16.44 -29.85 15.79
N ALA A 320 16.14 -31.14 15.59
CA ALA A 320 16.61 -32.19 16.49
C ALA A 320 18.14 -32.36 16.50
N LEU A 321 18.81 -32.04 15.39
CA LEU A 321 20.27 -32.10 15.25
C LEU A 321 20.98 -30.78 15.55
N LEU A 322 20.33 -29.64 15.32
CA LEU A 322 20.95 -28.32 15.41
C LEU A 322 20.55 -27.53 16.67
N GLY A 323 19.45 -27.92 17.33
CA GLY A 323 18.89 -27.28 18.52
C GLY A 323 17.88 -26.18 18.20
N ASP A 324 17.79 -25.21 19.12
CA ASP A 324 16.95 -24.01 19.03
C ASP A 324 15.42 -24.26 18.93
N ASP A 325 14.64 -23.19 18.85
CA ASP A 325 13.18 -23.24 18.70
C ASP A 325 12.80 -23.81 17.32
N PRO A 326 11.98 -24.88 17.21
CA PRO A 326 11.51 -25.43 15.93
C PRO A 326 10.79 -24.39 15.05
N TYR A 327 10.27 -23.31 15.63
CA TYR A 327 9.65 -22.21 14.89
C TYR A 327 10.63 -21.34 14.10
N ASN A 328 11.93 -21.43 14.39
CA ASN A 328 12.98 -20.71 13.67
C ASN A 328 13.35 -21.36 12.33
N TYR A 329 12.82 -22.56 12.06
CA TYR A 329 13.16 -23.40 10.93
C TYR A 329 12.05 -23.40 9.89
N PHE A 330 12.37 -23.05 8.65
CA PHE A 330 11.39 -23.10 7.55
C PHE A 330 12.05 -23.43 6.22
N ILE A 331 11.32 -24.17 5.38
CA ILE A 331 11.70 -24.39 3.98
C ILE A 331 11.36 -23.11 3.20
N VAL A 332 12.24 -22.76 2.27
CA VAL A 332 12.11 -21.60 1.38
C VAL A 332 11.74 -22.03 -0.04
N GLY A 333 12.32 -23.15 -0.50
CA GLY A 333 12.06 -23.68 -1.84
C GLY A 333 12.54 -25.12 -1.97
N THR A 334 11.96 -25.84 -2.93
CA THR A 334 12.31 -27.25 -3.20
C THR A 334 12.32 -27.46 -4.70
N TYR A 335 13.45 -27.94 -5.22
CA TYR A 335 13.74 -27.99 -6.64
C TYR A 335 14.12 -29.42 -7.07
N LYS A 336 13.51 -29.89 -8.16
CA LYS A 336 13.98 -31.09 -8.86
C LYS A 336 15.30 -30.77 -9.54
N SER A 337 16.37 -31.49 -9.20
CA SER A 337 17.69 -31.23 -9.79
C SER A 337 17.65 -31.51 -11.31
N LYS A 338 17.83 -30.47 -12.13
CA LYS A 338 17.63 -30.52 -13.60
C LYS A 338 18.78 -31.19 -14.38
N ASN A 339 19.72 -31.86 -13.70
CA ASN A 339 20.89 -32.42 -14.36
C ASN A 339 20.59 -33.68 -15.18
N ARG A 340 21.34 -33.84 -16.28
CA ARG A 340 20.86 -34.55 -17.47
C ARG A 340 21.13 -36.06 -17.47
N ARG A 341 20.12 -36.80 -17.97
CA ARG A 341 20.17 -38.09 -18.69
C ARG A 341 20.23 -39.43 -17.96
N PHE A 342 20.61 -39.55 -16.68
CA PHE A 342 20.59 -40.87 -15.99
C PHE A 342 20.17 -40.79 -14.52
N LEU A 343 19.01 -41.38 -14.21
CA LEU A 343 18.61 -41.94 -12.89
C LEU A 343 18.91 -41.11 -11.62
N SER A 344 18.73 -39.79 -11.65
CA SER A 344 19.00 -38.91 -10.51
C SER A 344 17.77 -38.66 -9.62
N ASN A 345 17.63 -39.47 -8.55
CA ASN A 345 16.72 -39.22 -7.43
C ASN A 345 17.33 -38.19 -6.47
N PHE A 346 17.36 -36.92 -6.88
CA PHE A 346 17.88 -35.83 -6.05
C PHE A 346 16.87 -34.69 -5.88
N VAL A 347 16.72 -34.23 -4.63
CA VAL A 347 15.99 -33.01 -4.27
C VAL A 347 16.98 -31.98 -3.77
N ASP A 348 16.92 -30.78 -4.36
CA ASP A 348 17.63 -29.59 -3.87
C ASP A 348 16.66 -28.81 -2.97
N VAL A 349 16.91 -28.80 -1.66
CA VAL A 349 16.09 -28.13 -0.63
C VAL A 349 16.78 -26.83 -0.23
N GLN A 350 16.09 -25.71 -0.44
CA GLN A 350 16.46 -24.43 0.16
C GLN A 350 15.61 -24.21 1.41
N TRP A 351 16.26 -23.93 2.52
CA TRP A 351 15.65 -23.72 3.83
C TRP A 351 16.49 -22.72 4.63
N ALA A 352 15.97 -22.28 5.76
CA ALA A 352 16.60 -21.25 6.55
C ALA A 352 16.35 -21.44 8.05
N ILE A 353 17.24 -20.83 8.83
CA ILE A 353 17.18 -20.71 10.28
C ILE A 353 17.26 -19.22 10.61
N ILE A 354 16.25 -18.69 11.31
CA ILE A 354 16.26 -17.30 11.79
C ILE A 354 16.84 -17.18 13.19
N ASP A 355 17.54 -16.09 13.46
CA ASP A 355 17.71 -15.59 14.81
C ASP A 355 16.45 -14.81 15.21
N ASN A 356 15.93 -15.09 16.41
CA ASN A 356 14.74 -14.42 16.95
C ASN A 356 15.00 -12.97 17.34
N ALA A 357 16.25 -12.54 17.54
CA ALA A 357 16.59 -11.17 17.87
C ALA A 357 16.05 -10.17 16.83
N ASP A 358 15.35 -9.12 17.28
CA ASP A 358 14.83 -8.07 16.40
C ASP A 358 15.97 -7.16 15.91
N ILE A 359 16.00 -6.87 14.61
CA ILE A 359 17.04 -6.05 13.99
C ILE A 359 17.05 -4.65 14.61
N GLY A 360 18.24 -4.20 15.03
CA GLY A 360 18.44 -2.92 15.72
C GLY A 360 18.39 -2.99 17.25
N THR A 361 18.13 -4.16 17.84
CA THR A 361 18.29 -4.41 19.28
C THR A 361 19.74 -4.71 19.67
N VAL A 362 20.03 -4.77 20.98
CA VAL A 362 21.37 -5.14 21.47
C VAL A 362 21.62 -6.64 21.24
N GLU A 363 20.58 -7.45 21.37
CA GLU A 363 20.56 -8.88 21.14
C GLU A 363 21.00 -9.21 19.70
N ALA A 364 20.51 -8.45 18.71
CA ALA A 364 20.85 -8.63 17.30
C ALA A 364 22.32 -8.36 16.94
N GLN A 365 23.10 -7.73 17.84
CA GLN A 365 24.55 -7.59 17.68
C GLN A 365 25.26 -8.96 17.75
N SER A 366 24.64 -9.95 18.41
CA SER A 366 25.17 -11.32 18.53
C SER A 366 24.69 -12.25 17.41
N SER A 367 23.77 -11.82 16.54
CA SER A 367 23.18 -12.68 15.49
C SER A 367 24.22 -13.30 14.58
N GLN A 368 25.27 -12.56 14.19
CA GLN A 368 26.33 -13.08 13.33
C GLN A 368 27.03 -14.28 13.98
N SER A 369 27.50 -14.15 15.22
CA SER A 369 28.15 -15.24 15.95
C SER A 369 27.22 -16.42 16.25
N ASN A 370 25.94 -16.14 16.54
CA ASN A 370 24.94 -17.19 16.79
C ASN A 370 24.72 -18.04 15.53
N LEU A 371 24.50 -17.39 14.38
CA LEU A 371 24.30 -18.06 13.09
C LEU A 371 25.59 -18.74 12.59
N GLU A 372 26.78 -18.20 12.86
CA GLU A 372 28.07 -18.87 12.60
C GLU A 372 28.23 -20.16 13.41
N GLN A 373 27.82 -20.17 14.68
CA GLN A 373 27.85 -21.37 15.52
C GLN A 373 26.91 -22.45 14.98
N ILE A 374 25.70 -22.08 14.56
CA ILE A 374 24.74 -23.01 13.93
C ILE A 374 25.29 -23.51 12.58
N ALA A 375 25.90 -22.64 11.78
CA ALA A 375 26.53 -23.00 10.51
C ALA A 375 27.70 -23.98 10.67
N ALA A 376 28.48 -23.88 11.75
CA ALA A 376 29.51 -24.87 12.08
C ALA A 376 28.90 -26.25 12.36
N ASN A 377 27.77 -26.31 13.07
CA ASN A 377 27.06 -27.56 13.37
C ASN A 377 26.48 -28.23 12.11
N LEU A 378 26.15 -27.48 11.06
CA LEU A 378 25.66 -28.04 9.77
C LEU A 378 26.63 -29.02 9.11
N GLN A 379 27.92 -29.00 9.45
CA GLN A 379 28.89 -30.01 8.95
C GLN A 379 28.58 -31.42 9.49
N SER A 380 27.89 -31.53 10.62
CA SER A 380 27.44 -32.80 11.21
C SER A 380 26.03 -33.21 10.78
N PHE A 381 25.31 -32.36 10.03
CA PHE A 381 23.92 -32.59 9.64
C PHE A 381 23.82 -33.69 8.57
N ASN A 382 23.43 -34.89 9.01
CA ASN A 382 23.19 -36.04 8.14
C ASN A 382 21.90 -36.79 8.56
N PRO A 383 20.71 -36.34 8.12
CA PRO A 383 19.43 -36.98 8.42
C PRO A 383 19.27 -38.30 7.63
N VAL A 384 19.89 -39.37 8.12
CA VAL A 384 19.95 -40.69 7.44
C VAL A 384 18.57 -41.22 7.01
N GLU A 385 17.51 -40.93 7.76
CA GLU A 385 16.13 -41.34 7.45
C GLU A 385 15.45 -40.54 6.33
N LEU A 386 16.06 -39.45 5.84
CA LEU A 386 15.55 -38.57 4.78
C LEU A 386 16.44 -38.54 3.53
N GLY A 387 17.34 -39.53 3.40
CA GLY A 387 18.29 -39.66 2.30
C GLY A 387 19.66 -39.04 2.61
N THR A 388 20.68 -39.52 1.89
CA THR A 388 22.07 -39.05 2.05
C THR A 388 22.19 -37.57 1.68
N VAL A 389 22.80 -36.75 2.56
CA VAL A 389 23.21 -35.38 2.19
C VAL A 389 24.43 -35.47 1.27
N ILE A 390 24.28 -34.99 0.03
CA ILE A 390 25.34 -34.98 -0.98
C ILE A 390 26.18 -33.71 -0.87
N SER A 391 25.52 -32.59 -0.62
CA SER A 391 26.16 -31.28 -0.46
C SER A 391 25.29 -30.38 0.40
N ASN A 392 25.91 -29.61 1.28
CA ASN A 392 25.26 -28.57 2.05
C ASN A 392 26.07 -27.28 1.91
N THR A 393 25.42 -26.18 1.56
CA THR A 393 26.04 -24.85 1.49
C THR A 393 25.20 -23.87 2.28
N ALA A 394 25.84 -23.03 3.11
CA ALA A 394 25.14 -22.07 3.94
C ALA A 394 25.67 -20.64 3.73
N GLU A 395 24.80 -19.66 3.85
CA GLU A 395 25.06 -18.23 3.67
C GLU A 395 24.39 -17.46 4.82
N ILE A 396 25.13 -16.60 5.50
CA ILE A 396 24.61 -15.79 6.61
C ILE A 396 24.21 -14.41 6.07
N GLN A 397 22.99 -13.99 6.39
CA GLN A 397 22.40 -12.70 6.03
C GLN A 397 22.02 -11.96 7.31
N THR A 398 22.89 -11.04 7.73
CA THR A 398 22.71 -10.23 8.95
C THR A 398 22.61 -8.74 8.63
N ILE A 399 21.75 -8.06 9.38
CA ILE A 399 21.64 -6.61 9.45
C ILE A 399 21.93 -6.24 10.91
N SER A 400 23.11 -5.66 11.15
CA SER A 400 23.59 -5.32 12.50
C SER A 400 23.28 -3.88 12.92
N SER A 401 22.87 -3.02 11.97
CA SER A 401 22.47 -1.64 12.25
C SER A 401 21.33 -1.17 11.34
N LEU A 402 20.44 -0.36 11.91
CA LEU A 402 19.38 0.34 11.18
C LEU A 402 19.97 1.58 10.50
N ASN A 403 20.72 1.38 9.41
CA ASN A 403 21.24 2.47 8.57
C ASN A 403 20.47 2.56 7.25
N PHE A 404 19.14 2.42 7.33
CA PHE A 404 18.24 2.51 6.19
C PHE A 404 18.07 3.98 5.78
N THR A 405 18.12 4.24 4.48
CA THR A 405 17.94 5.56 3.90
C THR A 405 16.50 6.05 4.05
N SER A 406 16.31 7.15 4.77
CA SER A 406 15.04 7.89 4.79
C SER A 406 14.79 8.57 3.44
N THR A 407 13.53 8.64 3.01
CA THR A 407 13.17 9.35 1.76
C THR A 407 13.27 10.86 1.86
N GLU A 408 13.30 11.41 3.08
CA GLU A 408 13.58 12.82 3.32
C GLU A 408 15.07 13.07 3.53
N GLN A 409 15.60 14.04 2.77
CA GLN A 409 16.94 14.56 3.02
C GLN A 409 16.90 15.40 4.31
N PRO A 410 17.85 15.24 5.24
CA PRO A 410 18.02 16.19 6.33
C PRO A 410 18.34 17.58 5.76
N ASP A 411 17.94 18.64 6.46
CA ASP A 411 18.08 20.02 5.95
C ASP A 411 19.54 20.31 5.57
N PRO A 412 19.82 20.66 4.29
CA PRO A 412 21.17 21.03 3.86
C PRO A 412 21.75 22.23 4.63
N SER A 413 20.93 23.04 5.30
CA SER A 413 21.39 24.15 6.16
C SER A 413 22.12 23.66 7.43
N ALA A 414 21.73 22.50 7.98
CA ALA A 414 22.25 21.97 9.25
C ALA A 414 23.74 21.56 9.20
N ASN A 415 24.30 21.36 8.00
CA ASN A 415 25.72 21.04 7.83
C ASN A 415 26.66 22.26 7.91
N ASN A 416 26.13 23.48 7.99
CA ASN A 416 26.94 24.68 8.27
C ASN A 416 27.13 24.90 9.78
N SER A 417 27.78 23.94 10.45
CA SER A 417 28.41 24.15 11.76
C SER A 417 29.68 25.01 11.66
N GLY A 418 29.53 26.19 11.04
CA GLY A 418 30.54 27.23 11.04
C GLY A 418 30.64 27.89 12.43
N SER A 419 31.86 28.20 12.85
CA SER A 419 32.19 28.81 14.14
C SER A 419 31.29 30.00 14.54
N PRO A 420 31.07 30.24 15.84
CA PRO A 420 30.24 31.35 16.33
C PRO A 420 30.88 32.72 16.01
N SER A 421 30.61 33.22 14.82
CA SER A 421 30.92 34.58 14.38
C SER A 421 29.69 35.43 14.63
N GLY A 422 29.72 36.26 15.68
CA GLY A 422 28.62 37.14 16.02
C GLY A 422 28.24 38.06 14.85
N SER A 423 26.99 37.96 14.40
CA SER A 423 26.35 38.92 13.51
C SER A 423 25.18 39.54 14.24
N ASN A 424 25.25 40.84 14.50
CA ASN A 424 24.15 41.61 15.05
C ASN A 424 23.21 41.98 13.90
N ASP A 425 22.04 41.36 13.78
CA ASP A 425 20.99 41.80 12.88
C ASP A 425 19.79 42.33 13.69
N PRO A 426 19.45 43.65 13.61
CA PRO A 426 18.54 44.28 14.55
C PRO A 426 17.12 44.40 14.00
N TYR A 427 16.36 43.29 13.87
CA TYR A 427 14.95 43.37 13.47
C TYR A 427 14.03 42.29 14.09
N TYR A 428 13.94 42.27 15.42
CA TYR A 428 12.72 41.82 16.12
C TYR A 428 12.40 42.82 17.22
N GLY A 429 11.27 43.53 17.07
CA GLY A 429 10.75 44.44 18.08
C GLY A 429 10.09 43.66 19.21
N ASN A 430 10.64 43.73 20.42
CA ASN A 430 9.96 43.28 21.62
C ASN A 430 8.88 44.30 22.00
N GLU A 431 7.60 43.94 21.87
CA GLU A 431 6.55 44.56 22.69
C GLU A 431 6.27 43.69 23.93
N PRO A 432 6.01 44.30 25.10
CA PRO A 432 5.78 43.56 26.33
C PRO A 432 4.38 42.94 26.36
N VAL A 433 4.31 41.66 26.75
CA VAL A 433 3.05 40.97 27.03
C VAL A 433 2.31 41.69 28.16
N ASN A 434 1.22 42.37 27.82
CA ASN A 434 0.25 42.89 28.77
C ASN A 434 -0.86 41.86 28.93
N GLN A 435 -1.05 41.33 30.14
CA GLN A 435 -2.21 40.50 30.45
C GLN A 435 -3.45 41.40 30.54
N GLY A 436 -4.31 41.31 29.53
CA GLY A 436 -5.65 41.89 29.50
C GLY A 436 -6.61 40.92 28.84
N ASP A 437 -7.84 40.86 29.33
CA ASP A 437 -8.84 39.89 28.89
C ASP A 437 -9.20 40.09 27.40
N GLU A 438 -8.97 39.09 26.55
CA GLU A 438 -9.52 39.06 25.19
C GLU A 438 -10.63 38.01 25.05
N GLU A 439 -11.74 38.51 24.52
CA GLU A 439 -12.99 37.80 24.27
C GLU A 439 -12.79 36.78 23.13
N TYR A 440 -13.25 35.54 23.33
CA TYR A 440 -13.10 34.46 22.34
C TYR A 440 -13.92 34.78 21.07
N VAL A 441 -13.23 35.15 19.98
CA VAL A 441 -13.84 35.34 18.66
C VAL A 441 -13.82 34.03 17.88
N ASP A 442 -15.00 33.56 17.50
CA ASP A 442 -15.24 32.31 16.79
C ASP A 442 -14.77 32.36 15.31
N PRO A 443 -13.85 31.48 14.87
CA PRO A 443 -13.35 31.47 13.49
C PRO A 443 -14.20 30.56 12.58
N THR A 444 -15.48 30.93 12.37
CA THR A 444 -16.40 30.18 11.50
C THR A 444 -16.67 30.81 10.13
N LEU A 445 -16.05 31.95 9.79
CA LEU A 445 -16.12 32.56 8.45
C LEU A 445 -14.74 33.04 7.98
N ASN A 446 -14.24 32.47 6.86
CA ASN A 446 -13.44 33.10 5.78
C ASN A 446 -12.52 32.16 4.95
N ASP A 447 -12.79 30.85 4.85
CA ASP A 447 -12.08 29.97 3.88
C ASP A 447 -12.83 29.77 2.54
N ASP A 448 -14.05 30.30 2.38
CA ASP A 448 -14.89 30.14 1.17
C ASP A 448 -14.51 31.07 -0.01
N LEU A 449 -13.46 31.89 0.10
CA LEU A 449 -13.15 32.98 -0.86
C LEU A 449 -12.15 32.64 -1.98
N LEU A 450 -11.92 31.35 -2.27
CA LEU A 450 -11.03 30.91 -3.37
C LEU A 450 -11.72 29.95 -4.37
N GLN A 451 -12.92 30.30 -4.85
CA GLN A 451 -13.47 29.70 -6.08
C GLN A 451 -14.64 30.48 -6.71
N GLN A 452 -14.37 31.56 -7.46
CA GLN A 452 -15.20 31.96 -8.61
C GLN A 452 -14.54 33.06 -9.45
N ASN A 453 -14.34 32.78 -10.74
CA ASN A 453 -14.18 33.79 -11.79
C ASN A 453 -14.46 33.13 -13.14
N ASP A 454 -15.74 33.09 -13.54
CA ASP A 454 -16.12 33.14 -14.94
C ASP A 454 -17.60 33.53 -15.11
N TYR A 455 -17.87 34.33 -16.15
CA TYR A 455 -19.19 34.68 -16.71
C TYR A 455 -20.24 35.41 -15.83
N VAL A 456 -20.50 36.68 -16.16
CA VAL A 456 -21.66 37.15 -16.98
C VAL A 456 -21.56 38.68 -17.14
N GLY A 457 -21.94 39.21 -18.31
CA GLY A 457 -21.94 40.65 -18.57
C GLY A 457 -23.34 41.29 -18.58
N ASN A 458 -23.35 42.63 -18.55
CA ASN A 458 -24.39 43.55 -19.04
C ASN A 458 -23.73 44.95 -19.02
N SER A 459 -23.79 45.83 -20.02
CA SER A 459 -24.85 46.37 -20.91
C SER A 459 -24.99 47.86 -20.59
N ASN A 460 -25.57 48.64 -21.53
CA ASN A 460 -25.85 50.08 -21.41
C ASN A 460 -24.60 50.99 -21.53
N ASP A 461 -24.60 52.19 -22.15
CA ASP A 461 -25.55 53.00 -22.96
C ASP A 461 -24.68 54.07 -23.69
N ASP A 462 -25.01 54.76 -24.81
CA ASP A 462 -26.10 54.75 -25.81
C ASP A 462 -25.64 55.62 -27.03
N SER A 463 -26.49 55.77 -28.07
CA SER A 463 -26.65 56.94 -28.97
C SER A 463 -25.92 57.03 -30.33
N SER A 464 -26.77 57.08 -31.37
CA SER A 464 -26.81 58.01 -32.53
C SER A 464 -25.90 57.89 -33.77
N GLU A 465 -26.60 57.77 -34.92
CA GLU A 465 -26.45 58.48 -36.21
C GLU A 465 -25.30 58.18 -37.22
N GLU A 466 -25.70 57.40 -38.24
CA GLU A 466 -25.76 57.74 -39.68
C GLU A 466 -24.54 58.28 -40.50
N ASN A 467 -24.46 57.74 -41.74
CA ASN A 467 -24.00 58.33 -43.00
C ASN A 467 -22.54 58.19 -43.55
N VAL A 468 -22.45 57.35 -44.60
CA VAL A 468 -22.06 57.72 -46.00
C VAL A 468 -20.57 57.88 -46.42
N PHE A 469 -20.19 56.96 -47.34
CA PHE A 469 -19.24 57.06 -48.48
C PHE A 469 -17.69 57.07 -48.31
N GLN A 470 -17.06 56.18 -49.12
CA GLN A 470 -15.85 56.34 -49.96
C GLN A 470 -14.69 57.26 -49.49
N ASN A 471 -13.40 56.87 -49.51
CA ASN A 471 -12.71 56.31 -50.69
C ASN A 471 -11.26 55.81 -50.40
N GLN A 472 -10.67 55.17 -51.43
CA GLN A 472 -9.28 54.69 -51.59
C GLN A 472 -8.17 55.64 -51.07
N THR A 473 -7.01 55.19 -50.56
CA THR A 473 -5.88 54.74 -51.41
C THR A 473 -4.64 54.16 -50.67
N LYS A 474 -4.11 53.05 -51.23
CA LYS A 474 -2.69 52.68 -51.51
C LYS A 474 -1.52 52.90 -50.51
N LYS A 475 -0.80 51.76 -50.35
CA LYS A 475 0.67 51.54 -50.34
C LYS A 475 1.46 51.69 -49.02
N GLY A 476 2.02 50.54 -48.60
CA GLY A 476 3.12 50.44 -47.63
C GLY A 476 3.64 49.00 -47.50
N LEU A 477 4.29 48.46 -48.54
CA LEU A 477 4.98 47.15 -48.42
C LEU A 477 6.21 47.27 -47.52
N LYS A 478 6.30 46.46 -46.47
CA LYS A 478 7.55 45.95 -45.90
C LYS A 478 7.37 44.49 -45.50
N GLN A 479 8.37 43.68 -45.81
CA GLN A 479 8.44 42.25 -45.47
C GLN A 479 8.76 42.06 -43.98
N PRO A 480 8.29 40.95 -43.40
CA PRO A 480 9.11 40.02 -42.63
C PRO A 480 9.24 38.70 -43.41
N GLN A 481 10.46 38.25 -43.71
CA GLN A 481 11.27 37.35 -42.87
C GLN A 481 10.61 35.99 -42.63
N ASP A 482 11.16 34.99 -43.31
CA ASP A 482 10.86 33.57 -43.14
C ASP A 482 11.03 33.10 -41.69
N ASN A 483 10.17 32.20 -41.25
CA ASN A 483 10.50 31.21 -40.23
C ASN A 483 9.77 29.91 -40.55
N SER A 484 10.54 28.86 -40.81
CA SER A 484 10.03 27.54 -41.19
C SER A 484 9.63 26.72 -39.96
N ASN A 485 8.38 26.26 -39.90
CA ASN A 485 7.92 25.29 -38.88
C ASN A 485 6.94 24.22 -39.40
N ASP A 486 6.30 24.41 -40.56
CA ASP A 486 5.26 23.48 -41.06
C ASP A 486 5.76 22.07 -41.45
N ASN A 487 7.07 21.90 -41.65
CA ASN A 487 7.65 20.59 -41.98
C ASN A 487 7.85 19.66 -40.77
N ILE A 488 7.81 20.17 -39.53
CA ILE A 488 8.03 19.34 -38.32
C ILE A 488 6.79 18.52 -37.98
N LEU A 489 5.59 19.08 -38.16
CA LEU A 489 4.34 18.38 -37.83
C LEU A 489 4.10 17.16 -38.74
N LEU A 490 4.40 17.29 -40.03
CA LEU A 490 4.17 16.23 -41.02
C LEU A 490 5.08 15.00 -40.82
N ILE A 491 6.33 15.21 -40.35
CA ILE A 491 7.29 14.13 -40.13
C ILE A 491 6.92 13.30 -38.90
N SER A 492 6.43 13.92 -37.82
CA SER A 492 6.07 13.19 -36.59
C SER A 492 4.95 12.16 -36.81
N VAL A 493 3.93 12.51 -37.60
CA VAL A 493 2.79 11.63 -37.92
C VAL A 493 3.22 10.43 -38.77
N VAL A 494 4.11 10.65 -39.75
CA VAL A 494 4.64 9.57 -40.60
C VAL A 494 5.51 8.59 -39.78
N CYS A 495 6.33 9.08 -38.86
CA CYS A 495 7.11 8.23 -37.95
C CYS A 495 6.23 7.41 -36.99
N ALA A 496 5.16 7.99 -36.44
CA ALA A 496 4.24 7.28 -35.55
C ALA A 496 3.52 6.12 -36.26
N VAL A 497 2.97 6.36 -37.46
CA VAL A 497 2.29 5.32 -38.25
C VAL A 497 3.27 4.22 -38.69
N GLY A 498 4.49 4.59 -39.11
CA GLY A 498 5.53 3.64 -39.49
C GLY A 498 5.95 2.70 -38.33
N GLY A 499 6.08 3.24 -37.11
CA GLY A 499 6.41 2.46 -35.92
C GLY A 499 5.37 1.40 -35.58
N VAL A 500 4.08 1.76 -35.62
CA VAL A 500 2.97 0.82 -35.31
C VAL A 500 2.90 -0.32 -36.32
N VAL A 501 3.13 -0.05 -37.61
CA VAL A 501 3.17 -1.10 -38.65
C VAL A 501 4.36 -2.05 -38.44
N LEU A 502 5.54 -1.52 -38.12
CA LEU A 502 6.74 -2.33 -37.89
C LEU A 502 6.57 -3.27 -36.67
N ILE A 503 6.04 -2.76 -35.56
CA ILE A 503 5.76 -3.54 -34.36
C ILE A 503 4.73 -4.64 -34.65
N SER A 504 3.68 -4.32 -35.41
CA SER A 504 2.64 -5.29 -35.81
C SER A 504 3.20 -6.44 -36.67
N LEU A 505 4.14 -6.15 -37.57
CA LEU A 505 4.82 -7.16 -38.37
C LEU A 505 5.75 -8.06 -37.53
N ILE A 506 6.47 -7.48 -36.56
CA ILE A 506 7.33 -8.24 -35.63
C ILE A 506 6.50 -9.21 -34.77
N ILE A 507 5.38 -8.74 -34.20
CA ILE A 507 4.45 -9.57 -33.41
C ILE A 507 3.87 -10.70 -34.28
N SER A 508 3.45 -10.39 -35.51
CA SER A 508 2.92 -11.38 -36.45
C SER A 508 3.95 -12.45 -36.82
N GLY A 509 5.21 -12.06 -37.04
CA GLY A 509 6.32 -12.99 -37.29
C GLY A 509 6.63 -13.89 -36.08
N ALA A 510 6.63 -13.33 -34.87
CA ALA A 510 6.84 -14.09 -33.64
C ALA A 510 5.72 -15.12 -33.39
N LEU A 511 4.46 -14.74 -33.61
CA LEU A 511 3.31 -15.65 -33.50
C LEU A 511 3.35 -16.76 -34.56
N TRP A 512 3.72 -16.44 -35.80
CA TRP A 512 3.89 -17.43 -36.86
C TRP A 512 4.99 -18.45 -36.54
N ASN A 513 6.15 -17.98 -36.04
CA ASN A 513 7.25 -18.86 -35.63
C ASN A 513 6.85 -19.76 -34.45
N ARG A 514 6.11 -19.23 -33.46
CA ARG A 514 5.56 -20.02 -32.34
C ARG A 514 4.61 -21.11 -32.84
N ARG A 515 3.76 -20.82 -33.83
CA ARG A 515 2.85 -21.80 -34.45
C ARG A 515 3.60 -22.93 -35.17
N GLN A 516 4.68 -22.62 -35.88
CA GLN A 516 5.53 -23.63 -36.55
C GLN A 516 6.17 -24.60 -35.55
N ASN A 517 6.63 -24.11 -34.39
CA ASN A 517 7.22 -24.96 -33.37
C ASN A 517 6.19 -25.89 -32.70
N VAL A 518 4.95 -25.43 -32.48
CA VAL A 518 3.86 -26.29 -31.97
C VAL A 518 3.48 -27.39 -32.97
N LEU A 519 3.50 -27.10 -34.28
CA LEU A 519 3.23 -28.09 -35.31
C LEU A 519 4.33 -29.16 -35.39
N LYS A 520 5.61 -28.78 -35.27
CA LYS A 520 6.72 -29.74 -35.23
C LYS A 520 6.64 -30.70 -34.03
N THR A 521 6.16 -30.25 -32.87
CA THR A 521 6.03 -31.11 -31.69
C THR A 521 4.89 -32.14 -31.75
N ARG A 522 3.87 -31.95 -32.61
CA ARG A 522 2.75 -32.92 -32.73
C ARG A 522 3.04 -34.13 -33.64
N VAL A 523 4.13 -34.13 -34.41
CA VAL A 523 4.45 -35.20 -35.37
C VAL A 523 5.14 -36.43 -34.71
N HIS A 524 5.44 -36.38 -33.41
CA HIS A 524 6.13 -37.45 -32.68
C HIS A 524 5.32 -38.13 -31.55
N GLN A 525 3.99 -37.93 -31.50
CA GLN A 525 3.12 -38.67 -30.57
C GLN A 525 1.93 -39.32 -31.29
N GLN A 526 2.20 -40.39 -32.04
CA GLN A 526 1.14 -41.33 -32.45
C GLN A 526 1.69 -42.75 -32.72
N SER A 527 1.90 -43.53 -31.65
CA SER A 527 1.93 -45.00 -31.70
C SER A 527 2.15 -45.65 -30.31
N SER A 528 1.05 -45.98 -29.63
CA SER A 528 0.93 -47.18 -28.79
C SER A 528 -0.54 -47.48 -28.50
N PRO A 529 -0.97 -48.74 -28.47
CA PRO A 529 -2.37 -49.13 -28.23
C PRO A 529 -2.68 -49.29 -26.74
N ASP A 530 -3.92 -48.98 -26.36
CA ASP A 530 -4.41 -49.15 -24.99
C ASP A 530 -4.54 -50.64 -24.59
N ILE A 531 -4.15 -50.95 -23.36
CA ILE A 531 -4.45 -52.23 -22.70
C ILE A 531 -5.39 -51.96 -21.51
N LEU A 532 -6.42 -52.81 -21.40
CA LEU A 532 -7.53 -52.72 -20.46
C LEU A 532 -7.18 -53.33 -19.09
N SER A 533 -7.94 -52.95 -18.04
CA SER A 533 -7.96 -53.43 -16.62
C SER A 533 -7.22 -52.53 -15.63
N LYS A 534 -7.65 -52.36 -14.36
CA LYS A 534 -8.88 -52.73 -13.62
C LYS A 534 -9.01 -51.72 -12.44
N PRO A 535 -10.17 -51.52 -11.78
CA PRO A 535 -10.25 -50.65 -10.61
C PRO A 535 -9.73 -51.34 -9.35
N GLU A 536 -8.95 -50.62 -8.54
CA GLU A 536 -8.47 -51.05 -7.22
C GLU A 536 -9.10 -50.16 -6.13
N GLN A 537 -9.25 -50.70 -4.92
CA GLN A 537 -10.08 -50.13 -3.86
C GLN A 537 -9.48 -48.87 -3.25
N ILE A 538 -10.38 -47.97 -2.82
CA ILE A 538 -10.08 -46.90 -1.86
C ILE A 538 -10.36 -47.48 -0.48
N ASP A 539 -9.34 -47.55 0.38
CA ASP A 539 -9.52 -47.72 1.82
C ASP A 539 -9.52 -46.33 2.48
N ASP A 540 -10.57 -46.03 3.24
CA ASP A 540 -10.70 -44.80 4.02
C ASP A 540 -10.00 -44.95 5.38
N ASP A 541 -8.87 -44.25 5.58
CA ASP A 541 -8.28 -44.05 6.91
C ASP A 541 -8.31 -42.56 7.29
N ILE A 542 -9.42 -42.14 7.90
CA ILE A 542 -9.62 -40.80 8.44
C ILE A 542 -8.94 -40.71 9.81
N VAL A 543 -7.72 -40.18 9.85
CA VAL A 543 -7.06 -39.78 11.10
C VAL A 543 -7.48 -38.35 11.46
N GLN A 544 -8.41 -38.22 12.39
CA GLN A 544 -8.72 -36.93 13.01
C GLN A 544 -7.54 -36.47 13.90
N TYR A 545 -7.00 -35.29 13.61
CA TYR A 545 -6.22 -34.53 14.57
C TYR A 545 -7.07 -33.37 15.10
N ASN A 546 -7.29 -33.34 16.41
CA ASN A 546 -7.83 -32.16 17.09
C ASN A 546 -6.71 -31.13 17.28
N ILE A 547 -6.86 -29.97 16.63
CA ILE A 547 -6.23 -28.69 16.99
C ILE A 547 -7.32 -27.62 16.84
#